data_AF-A0A0K8Q626-F1
#
_entry.id   AF-A0A0K8Q626-F1
#
_cell.length_a   1.000
_cell.length_b   1.000
_cell.length_c   1.000
_cell.angle_alpha   90.00
_cell.angle_beta   90.00
_cell.angle_gamma   90.00
#
_symmetry.space_group_name_H-M   'P 1'
#
loop_
_entity.id
_entity.type
_entity.pdbx_description
1 polymer ?
#
loop_
_entity_poly.entity_id
_entity_poly.type
_entity_poly.pdbx_seq_one_letter_code
_entity_poly.pdbx_strand_id
1 'polypeptide(L)'
;MFIQGPAWFKDTTEIFGAHVPNDRFVCIIAAGLVLLALVFFLKNTRYGMIIRAGVENRSMVTALGIDVRKAFTLVFTIGGAAAGLGGVLASHYFGYVSPMLGGSLLIFAFIVTVIGGLGSLTGAAVAAVAVAVLQQFANFYLAAPATSSSCSPWRWYCFSVPPACSGEPHEY
;
A
#
# COMPACT_ATOMS: atom_id res chain seq x y z
N MET A 1 17.01 2.42 -13.71
CA MET A 1 18.30 2.21 -13.02
C MET A 1 18.10 1.09 -12.02
N PHE A 2 18.53 -0.14 -12.34
CA PHE A 2 18.38 -1.28 -11.42
C PHE A 2 19.40 -1.12 -10.29
N ILE A 3 18.90 -0.88 -9.08
CA ILE A 3 19.72 -0.90 -7.87
C ILE A 3 20.04 -2.38 -7.60
N GLN A 4 21.26 -2.79 -7.95
CA GLN A 4 21.83 -4.06 -7.52
C GLN A 4 22.02 -3.95 -6.00
N GLY A 5 21.04 -4.42 -5.23
CA GLY A 5 21.13 -4.51 -3.77
C GLY A 5 22.22 -5.51 -3.34
N PRO A 6 22.79 -5.33 -2.14
CA PRO A 6 23.81 -6.24 -1.60
C PRO A 6 23.30 -7.69 -1.55
N ALA A 7 24.20 -8.66 -1.76
CA ALA A 7 23.88 -10.07 -1.98
C ALA A 7 22.92 -10.70 -0.94
N TRP A 8 22.97 -10.25 0.32
CA TRP A 8 22.09 -10.66 1.42
C TRP A 8 20.58 -10.36 1.22
N PHE A 9 20.24 -9.44 0.31
CA PHE A 9 18.84 -9.13 -0.05
C PHE A 9 18.27 -10.10 -1.08
N LYS A 10 19.13 -10.82 -1.81
CA LYS A 10 18.74 -11.81 -2.83
C LYS A 10 18.71 -13.24 -2.28
N ASP A 11 19.22 -13.47 -1.06
CA ASP A 11 19.20 -14.78 -0.44
C ASP A 11 17.75 -15.18 -0.11
N THR A 12 17.25 -16.18 -0.84
CA THR A 12 15.96 -16.82 -0.57
C THR A 12 16.07 -17.65 0.71
N THR A 13 15.39 -17.22 1.76
CA THR A 13 15.26 -18.03 2.98
C THR A 13 14.07 -18.97 2.77
N GLU A 14 14.34 -20.26 2.65
CA GLU A 14 13.29 -21.27 2.59
C GLU A 14 12.62 -21.40 3.96
N ILE A 15 11.38 -20.93 4.06
CA ILE A 15 10.53 -21.21 5.20
C ILE A 15 9.42 -22.12 4.68
N PHE A 16 9.38 -23.35 5.18
CA PHE A 16 8.31 -24.30 4.91
C PHE A 16 8.13 -24.70 3.42
N GLY A 17 9.21 -24.73 2.64
CA GLY A 17 9.19 -25.13 1.22
C GLY A 17 8.69 -24.06 0.24
N ALA A 18 8.51 -22.81 0.70
CA ALA A 18 8.22 -21.66 -0.15
C ALA A 18 9.45 -20.73 -0.23
N HIS A 19 10.00 -20.56 -1.43
CA HIS A 19 11.05 -19.57 -1.70
C HIS A 19 10.45 -18.16 -1.65
N VAL A 20 10.59 -17.49 -0.50
CA VAL A 20 10.22 -16.08 -0.38
C VAL A 20 11.52 -15.26 -0.37
N PRO A 21 11.70 -14.35 -1.33
CA PRO A 21 12.89 -13.50 -1.37
C PRO A 21 12.89 -12.51 -0.20
N ASN A 22 14.07 -12.23 0.35
CA ASN A 22 14.26 -11.55 1.64
C ASN A 22 13.74 -10.10 1.63
N ASP A 23 13.64 -9.48 0.45
CA ASP A 23 13.08 -8.14 0.26
C ASP A 23 11.66 -8.01 0.79
N ARG A 24 10.85 -9.06 0.64
CA ARG A 24 9.48 -9.10 1.12
C ARG A 24 9.42 -9.20 2.65
N PHE A 25 10.30 -9.98 3.25
CA PHE A 25 10.40 -10.09 4.70
C PHE A 25 10.78 -8.76 5.35
N VAL A 26 11.78 -8.06 4.81
CA VAL A 26 12.18 -6.74 5.32
C VAL A 26 11.03 -5.73 5.21
N CYS A 27 10.32 -5.71 4.08
CA CYS A 27 9.14 -4.85 3.93
C CYS A 27 8.04 -5.16 4.94
N ILE A 28 7.72 -6.43 5.17
CA ILE A 28 6.68 -6.85 6.13
C ILE A 28 7.10 -6.49 7.56
N ILE A 29 8.35 -6.76 7.95
CA ILE A 29 8.88 -6.44 9.28
C ILE A 29 8.88 -4.92 9.49
N ALA A 30 9.34 -4.16 8.51
CA ALA A 30 9.34 -2.69 8.59
C ALA A 30 7.91 -2.13 8.70
N ALA A 31 6.97 -2.63 7.90
CA ALA A 31 5.57 -2.22 7.98
C ALA A 31 4.93 -2.57 9.34
N GLY A 32 5.21 -3.78 9.84
CA GLY A 32 4.75 -4.23 11.17
C GLY A 32 5.33 -3.38 12.31
N LEU A 33 6.62 -3.05 12.25
CA LEU A 33 7.28 -2.16 13.21
C LEU A 33 6.70 -0.75 13.19
N VAL A 34 6.46 -0.17 12.01
CA VAL A 34 5.86 1.17 11.89
C VAL A 34 4.44 1.16 12.45
N LEU A 35 3.65 0.13 12.16
CA LEU A 35 2.29 0.00 12.68
C LEU A 35 2.28 -0.16 14.21
N LEU A 36 3.15 -1.02 14.75
CA LEU A 36 3.31 -1.18 16.20
C LEU A 36 3.79 0.11 16.87
N ALA A 37 4.78 0.79 16.29
CA ALA A 37 5.27 2.06 16.78
C ALA A 37 4.17 3.13 16.80
N LEU A 38 3.35 3.20 15.75
CA LEU A 38 2.24 4.15 15.67
C LEU A 38 1.16 3.85 16.71
N VAL A 39 0.75 2.58 16.84
CA VAL A 39 -0.26 2.15 17.81
C VAL A 39 0.24 2.37 19.24
N PHE A 40 1.49 2.02 19.54
CA PHE A 40 2.10 2.25 20.84
C PHE A 40 2.22 3.74 21.14
N PHE A 41 2.66 4.54 20.17
CA PHE A 41 2.76 5.99 20.33
C PHE A 41 1.39 6.61 20.61
N LEU A 42 0.35 6.25 19.85
CA LEU A 42 -1.00 6.81 20.06
C LEU A 42 -1.66 6.35 21.37
N LYS A 43 -1.43 5.10 21.79
CA LYS A 43 -2.05 4.56 23.02
C LYS A 43 -1.32 4.99 24.29
N ASN A 44 0.00 5.18 24.24
CA ASN A 44 0.81 5.36 25.43
C ASN A 44 1.20 6.83 25.70
N THR A 45 1.07 7.74 24.71
CA THR A 45 1.40 9.16 24.93
C THR A 45 0.22 9.95 25.48
N ARG A 46 0.50 10.83 26.46
CA ARG A 46 -0.49 11.78 27.03
C ARG A 46 -1.13 12.68 25.97
N TYR A 47 -0.40 12.93 24.88
CA TYR A 47 -0.89 13.67 23.71
C TYR A 47 -2.07 12.97 23.02
N GLY A 48 -2.12 11.63 22.97
CA GLY A 48 -3.23 10.88 22.37
C GLY A 48 -4.58 11.09 23.08
N MET A 49 -4.56 11.16 24.41
CA MET A 49 -5.77 11.47 25.21
C MET A 49 -6.21 12.93 25.02
N ILE A 50 -5.26 13.87 25.02
CA ILE A 50 -5.52 15.30 24.81
C ILE A 50 -6.15 15.54 23.44
N ILE A 51 -5.74 14.78 22.42
CA ILE A 51 -6.28 14.93 21.06
C ILE A 51 -7.69 14.36 20.95
N ARG A 52 -7.99 13.21 21.56
CA ARG A 52 -9.37 12.71 21.61
C ARG A 52 -10.31 13.68 22.32
N ALA A 53 -9.89 14.21 23.48
CA ALA A 53 -10.63 15.24 24.20
C ALA A 53 -10.74 16.56 23.41
N GLY A 54 -9.69 16.92 22.67
CA GLY A 54 -9.66 18.12 21.83
C GLY A 54 -10.55 18.03 20.60
N VAL A 55 -10.80 16.84 20.04
CA VAL A 55 -11.78 16.66 18.95
C VAL A 55 -13.21 16.86 19.46
N GLU A 56 -13.48 16.50 20.72
CA GLU A 56 -14.81 16.64 21.32
C GLU A 56 -15.12 18.08 21.76
N ASN A 57 -14.19 18.78 22.43
CA ASN A 57 -14.37 20.19 22.79
C ASN A 57 -13.04 20.97 22.89
N ARG A 58 -12.63 21.62 21.79
CA ARG A 58 -11.40 22.44 21.75
C ARG A 58 -11.39 23.61 22.74
N SER A 59 -12.55 24.23 22.97
CA SER A 59 -12.70 25.37 23.89
C SER A 59 -12.39 24.95 25.34
N MET A 60 -12.85 23.77 25.75
CA MET A 60 -12.64 23.23 27.10
C MET A 60 -11.16 22.89 27.35
N VAL A 61 -10.48 22.27 26.37
CA VAL A 61 -9.05 21.92 26.51
C VAL A 61 -8.15 23.16 26.55
N THR A 62 -8.54 24.23 25.84
CA THR A 62 -7.79 25.50 25.85
C THR A 62 -7.95 26.24 27.18
N ALA A 63 -9.13 26.15 27.82
CA ALA A 63 -9.38 26.72 29.15
C ALA A 63 -8.56 26.05 30.28
N LEU A 64 -8.14 24.79 30.08
CA LEU A 64 -7.22 24.09 30.99
C LEU A 64 -5.75 24.52 30.85
N GLY A 65 -5.43 25.47 29.95
CA GLY A 65 -4.07 25.95 29.73
C GLY A 65 -3.18 24.98 28.95
N ILE A 66 -3.76 23.95 28.31
CA ILE A 66 -3.02 23.00 27.48
C ILE A 66 -2.85 23.57 26.08
N ASP A 67 -1.62 23.61 25.58
CA ASP A 67 -1.28 23.98 24.21
C ASP A 67 -1.80 22.92 23.20
N VAL A 68 -3.07 23.00 22.84
CA VAL A 68 -3.72 22.14 21.84
C VAL A 68 -2.97 22.19 20.51
N ARG A 69 -2.40 23.36 20.16
CA ARG A 69 -1.64 23.58 18.93
C ARG A 69 -0.41 22.69 18.84
N LYS A 70 0.38 22.56 19.92
CA LYS A 70 1.58 21.72 19.95
C LYS A 70 1.24 20.23 19.78
N ALA A 71 0.14 19.79 20.40
CA ALA A 71 -0.32 18.40 20.26
C ALA A 71 -0.73 18.08 18.82
N PHE A 72 -1.48 18.97 18.15
CA PHE A 72 -1.85 18.79 16.74
C PHE A 72 -0.64 18.82 15.81
N THR A 73 0.29 19.76 15.99
CA THR A 73 1.50 19.83 15.16
C THR A 73 2.33 18.56 15.28
N LEU A 74 2.47 18.01 16.49
CA LEU A 74 3.25 16.80 16.73
C LEU A 74 2.65 15.57 16.02
N VAL A 75 1.32 15.40 16.07
CA VAL A 75 0.66 14.31 15.33
C VAL A 75 0.75 14.49 13.81
N PHE A 76 0.63 15.72 13.32
CA PHE A 76 0.82 15.99 11.90
C PHE A 76 2.23 15.66 11.43
N THR A 77 3.26 16.02 12.22
CA THR A 77 4.65 15.67 11.90
C THR A 77 4.90 14.16 11.92
N ILE A 78 4.32 13.43 12.87
CA ILE A 78 4.44 11.97 12.93
C ILE A 78 3.72 11.30 11.77
N GLY A 79 2.52 11.79 11.39
CA GLY A 79 1.80 11.31 10.22
C GLY A 79 2.58 11.54 8.92
N GLY A 80 3.18 12.73 8.76
CA GLY A 80 4.05 13.04 7.62
C GLY A 80 5.30 12.17 7.57
N ALA A 81 5.97 11.94 8.71
CA ALA A 81 7.12 11.05 8.79
C ALA A 81 6.75 9.60 8.44
N ALA A 82 5.61 9.10 8.94
CA ALA A 82 5.11 7.76 8.62
C ALA A 82 4.73 7.62 7.13
N ALA A 83 4.09 8.63 6.54
CA ALA A 83 3.76 8.65 5.12
C ALA A 83 5.03 8.63 4.24
N GLY A 84 6.06 9.39 4.63
CA GLY A 84 7.36 9.39 3.95
C GLY A 84 8.04 8.01 4.00
N LEU A 85 8.07 7.36 5.17
CA LEU A 85 8.59 6.00 5.31
C LEU A 85 7.83 5.00 4.42
N GLY A 86 6.51 5.08 4.39
CA GLY A 86 5.67 4.25 3.52
C GLY A 86 5.99 4.42 2.03
N GLY A 87 6.25 5.65 1.57
CA GLY A 87 6.63 5.94 0.19
C GLY A 87 8.01 5.37 -0.20
N VAL A 88 8.98 5.41 0.71
CA VAL A 88 10.31 4.80 0.49
C VAL A 88 10.19 3.28 0.38
N LEU A 89 9.40 2.66 1.26
CA LEU A 89 9.10 1.23 1.23
C LEU A 89 8.40 0.82 -0.09
N ALA A 90 7.41 1.59 -0.53
CA ALA A 90 6.72 1.33 -1.79
C ALA A 90 7.67 1.43 -2.99
N SER A 91 8.55 2.44 -3.02
CA SER A 91 9.54 2.60 -4.10
C SER A 91 10.52 1.42 -4.15
N HIS A 92 10.92 0.90 -3.00
CA HIS A 92 11.77 -0.29 -2.92
C HIS A 92 11.05 -1.54 -3.41
N TYR A 93 9.77 -1.71 -3.07
CA TYR A 93 8.97 -2.86 -3.49
C TYR A 93 8.70 -2.90 -5.00
N PHE A 94 8.39 -1.75 -5.62
CA PHE A 94 8.09 -1.70 -7.05
C PHE A 94 9.33 -1.64 -7.94
N GLY A 95 10.49 -1.19 -7.43
CA GLY A 95 11.75 -1.14 -8.17
C GLY A 95 11.82 -0.09 -9.30
N TYR A 96 10.72 0.64 -9.54
CA TYR A 96 10.65 1.80 -10.43
C TYR A 96 9.74 2.86 -9.82
N VAL A 97 10.04 4.12 -10.12
CA VAL A 97 9.25 5.26 -9.65
C VAL A 97 8.63 5.91 -10.88
N SER A 98 7.31 5.89 -10.96
CA SER A 98 6.54 6.63 -11.96
C SER A 98 5.54 7.57 -11.26
N PRO A 99 5.24 8.75 -11.83
CA PRO A 99 4.27 9.67 -11.23
C PRO A 99 2.87 9.04 -11.08
N MET A 100 2.50 8.11 -11.96
CA MET A 100 1.21 7.43 -11.91
C MET A 100 1.04 6.48 -10.70
N LEU A 101 2.14 5.93 -10.15
CA LEU A 101 2.07 5.08 -8.95
C LEU A 101 1.56 5.84 -7.73
N GLY A 102 1.90 7.13 -7.61
CA GLY A 102 1.42 7.95 -6.49
C GLY A 102 -0.09 8.12 -6.50
N GLY A 103 -0.69 8.30 -7.67
CA GLY A 103 -2.13 8.45 -7.83
C GLY A 103 -2.91 7.20 -7.42
N SER A 104 -2.46 6.02 -7.87
CA SER A 104 -3.10 4.76 -7.49
C SER A 104 -2.93 4.47 -5.99
N LEU A 105 -1.75 4.68 -5.41
CA LEU A 105 -1.52 4.52 -3.97
C LEU A 105 -2.40 5.43 -3.12
N LEU A 106 -2.60 6.69 -3.52
CA LEU A 106 -3.45 7.64 -2.81
C LEU A 106 -4.92 7.20 -2.83
N ILE A 107 -5.41 6.76 -4.00
CA ILE A 107 -6.79 6.24 -4.13
C ILE A 107 -6.97 4.98 -3.27
N PHE A 108 -6.02 4.05 -3.31
CA PHE A 108 -6.06 2.85 -2.46
C PHE A 108 -6.04 3.21 -0.97
N ALA A 109 -5.17 4.13 -0.54
CA ALA A 109 -5.10 4.58 0.85
C ALA A 109 -6.41 5.26 1.30
N PHE A 110 -7.03 6.05 0.43
CA PHE A 110 -8.33 6.67 0.69
C PHE A 110 -9.43 5.62 0.87
N ILE A 111 -9.54 4.66 -0.05
CA ILE A 111 -10.54 3.56 0.02
C ILE A 111 -10.39 2.80 1.33
N VAL A 112 -9.16 2.40 1.69
CA VAL A 112 -8.89 1.67 2.94
C VAL A 112 -9.29 2.49 4.17
N THR A 113 -9.00 3.79 4.18
CA THR A 113 -9.32 4.67 5.31
C THR A 113 -10.83 4.89 5.44
N VAL A 114 -11.55 5.01 4.32
CA VAL A 114 -13.02 5.13 4.33
C VAL A 114 -13.67 3.85 4.84
N ILE A 115 -13.20 2.67 4.41
CA ILE A 115 -13.69 1.37 4.90
C ILE A 115 -13.42 1.22 6.40
N GLY A 116 -12.22 1.61 6.86
CA GLY A 116 -11.85 1.54 8.28
C GLY A 116 -12.51 2.60 9.16
N GLY A 117 -13.04 3.67 8.58
CA GLY A 117 -13.64 4.82 9.26
C GLY A 117 -12.63 5.91 9.63
N LEU A 118 -12.96 7.17 9.29
CA LEU A 118 -12.08 8.34 9.46
C LEU A 118 -11.67 8.65 10.92
N GLY A 119 -12.40 8.13 11.91
CA GLY A 119 -12.17 8.38 13.34
C GLY A 119 -11.42 7.28 14.09
N SER A 120 -11.10 6.14 13.45
CA SER A 120 -10.58 4.95 14.14
C SER A 120 -9.30 4.41 13.49
N LEU A 121 -8.17 4.58 14.18
CA LEU A 121 -6.88 4.03 13.72
C LEU A 121 -6.91 2.50 13.65
N THR A 122 -7.53 1.83 14.62
CA THR A 122 -7.64 0.37 14.65
C THR A 122 -8.55 -0.15 13.55
N GLY A 123 -9.62 0.58 13.21
CA GLY A 123 -10.48 0.24 12.07
C GLY A 123 -9.73 0.32 10.73
N ALA A 124 -8.95 1.39 10.52
CA ALA A 124 -8.11 1.54 9.34
C ALA A 124 -7.04 0.44 9.21
N ALA A 125 -6.41 0.04 10.32
CA ALA A 125 -5.42 -1.03 10.32
C ALA A 125 -6.02 -2.39 9.92
N VAL A 126 -7.18 -2.75 10.46
CA VAL A 126 -7.87 -4.00 10.10
C VAL A 126 -8.35 -3.97 8.66
N ALA A 127 -8.91 -2.83 8.21
CA ALA A 127 -9.33 -2.65 6.81
C ALA A 127 -8.16 -2.78 5.84
N ALA A 128 -6.99 -2.22 6.16
CA ALA A 128 -5.79 -2.31 5.31
C ALA A 128 -5.36 -3.76 5.08
N VAL A 129 -5.32 -4.55 6.15
CA VAL A 129 -4.96 -5.98 6.07
C VAL A 129 -6.01 -6.75 5.27
N ALA A 130 -7.30 -6.54 5.54
CA ALA A 130 -8.38 -7.22 4.83
C ALA A 130 -8.36 -6.90 3.33
N VAL A 131 -8.24 -5.62 2.96
CA VAL A 131 -8.20 -5.18 1.56
C VAL A 131 -6.95 -5.69 0.86
N ALA A 132 -5.78 -5.68 1.50
CA ALA A 132 -4.55 -6.20 0.92
C ALA A 132 -4.64 -7.72 0.64
N VAL A 133 -5.21 -8.48 1.57
CA VAL A 133 -5.45 -9.91 1.40
C VAL A 133 -6.45 -10.16 0.26
N LEU A 134 -7.56 -9.44 0.24
CA LEU A 134 -8.55 -9.52 -0.85
C LEU A 134 -7.95 -9.17 -2.20
N GLN A 135 -7.11 -8.13 -2.28
CA GLN A 135 -6.41 -7.74 -3.50
C GLN A 135 -5.47 -8.86 -3.98
N GLN A 136 -4.77 -9.53 -3.06
CA GLN A 136 -3.86 -10.61 -3.41
C GLN A 136 -4.60 -11.87 -3.87
N PHE A 137 -5.70 -12.22 -3.21
CA PHE A 137 -6.59 -13.28 -3.67
C PHE A 137 -7.21 -12.95 -5.03
N ALA A 138 -7.70 -11.71 -5.21
CA ALA A 138 -8.23 -11.25 -6.48
C ALA A 138 -7.17 -11.34 -7.59
N ASN A 139 -5.94 -10.92 -7.34
CA ASN A 139 -4.84 -11.07 -8.29
C ASN A 139 -4.58 -12.55 -8.63
N PHE A 140 -4.57 -13.44 -7.65
CA PHE A 140 -4.35 -14.88 -7.88
C PHE A 140 -5.47 -15.50 -8.73
N TYR A 141 -6.73 -15.23 -8.41
CA TYR A 141 -7.88 -15.80 -9.12
C TYR A 141 -8.20 -15.11 -10.45
N LEU A 142 -8.05 -13.79 -10.55
CA LEU A 142 -8.27 -13.04 -11.80
C LEU A 142 -7.11 -13.19 -12.78
N ALA A 143 -5.89 -13.51 -12.31
CA ALA A 143 -4.79 -13.89 -13.20
C ALA A 143 -4.97 -15.31 -13.78
N ALA A 144 -5.77 -16.18 -13.16
CA ALA A 144 -5.92 -17.58 -13.57
C ALA A 144 -6.71 -17.83 -14.87
N PRO A 145 -7.70 -17.01 -15.29
CA PRO A 145 -8.33 -17.18 -16.62
C PRO A 145 -7.85 -16.20 -17.70
N ALA A 146 -6.98 -15.21 -17.42
CA ALA A 146 -6.62 -14.19 -18.41
C ALA A 146 -5.39 -14.53 -19.28
N THR A 147 -4.73 -15.66 -19.08
CA THR A 147 -3.57 -16.07 -19.91
C THR A 147 -3.89 -17.15 -20.97
N SER A 148 -5.17 -17.40 -21.27
CA SER A 148 -5.57 -18.15 -22.48
C SER A 148 -6.06 -17.27 -23.62
N SER A 149 -5.89 -15.95 -23.53
CA SER A 149 -6.10 -15.02 -24.65
C SER A 149 -4.87 -14.16 -24.92
N SER A 150 -3.72 -14.81 -25.15
CA SER A 150 -2.82 -14.33 -26.20
C SER A 150 -3.49 -14.56 -27.56
N CYS A 151 -4.60 -13.86 -27.79
CA CYS A 151 -5.08 -13.59 -29.12
C CYS A 151 -4.70 -12.13 -29.37
N SER A 152 -3.80 -11.97 -30.33
CA SER A 152 -3.17 -10.76 -30.84
C SER A 152 -3.96 -9.44 -30.64
N PRO A 153 -3.24 -8.30 -30.51
CA PRO A 153 -3.81 -6.95 -30.62
C PRO A 153 -4.66 -6.71 -31.89
N TRP A 154 -4.62 -7.62 -32.87
CA TRP A 154 -5.26 -7.55 -34.17
C TRP A 154 -6.66 -8.19 -34.25
N ARG A 155 -7.17 -8.86 -33.20
CA ARG A 155 -8.51 -9.49 -33.22
C ARG A 155 -9.69 -8.50 -33.20
N TRP A 156 -9.47 -7.26 -32.78
CA TRP A 156 -10.45 -6.18 -32.95
C TRP A 156 -10.57 -5.72 -34.41
N TYR A 157 -9.52 -5.85 -35.21
CA TYR A 157 -9.53 -5.47 -36.64
C TYR A 157 -10.30 -6.48 -37.51
N CYS A 158 -10.29 -7.77 -37.18
CA CYS A 158 -11.01 -8.79 -37.94
C CYS A 158 -12.54 -8.74 -37.80
N PHE A 159 -13.10 -8.05 -36.79
CA PHE A 159 -14.55 -7.88 -36.68
C PHE A 159 -15.11 -6.85 -37.68
N SER A 160 -14.24 -6.03 -38.28
CA SER A 160 -14.63 -4.91 -39.15
C SER A 160 -14.49 -5.22 -40.66
N VAL A 161 -13.93 -6.37 -41.04
CA VAL A 161 -13.56 -6.66 -42.44
C VAL A 161 -14.21 -7.96 -42.91
N PRO A 162 -15.09 -7.95 -43.95
CA PRO A 162 -15.69 -9.17 -44.51
C PRO A 162 -14.64 -10.06 -45.22
N PRO A 163 -14.92 -11.37 -45.41
CA PRO A 163 -13.90 -12.39 -45.60
C PRO A 163 -13.39 -12.42 -47.03
N ALA A 164 -12.10 -12.15 -47.21
CA ALA A 164 -11.34 -12.57 -48.37
C ALA A 164 -10.00 -13.12 -47.89
N CYS A 165 -9.77 -14.42 -48.18
CA CYS A 165 -8.55 -15.06 -48.66
C CYS A 165 -7.19 -14.61 -48.08
N SER A 166 -6.18 -15.43 -47.79
CA SER A 166 -5.85 -16.84 -47.97
C SER A 166 -4.33 -16.90 -47.79
N GLY A 167 -3.77 -17.96 -47.19
CA GLY A 167 -2.36 -18.33 -47.39
C GLY A 167 -1.39 -17.92 -46.30
N GLU A 168 -1.22 -18.85 -45.34
CA GLU A 168 0.03 -19.47 -44.88
C GLU A 168 1.29 -18.65 -44.46
N PRO A 169 2.12 -19.24 -43.57
CA PRO A 169 3.03 -18.58 -42.64
C PRO A 169 4.47 -18.49 -43.22
N HIS A 170 5.39 -17.82 -42.51
CA HIS A 170 6.76 -18.28 -42.25
C HIS A 170 7.51 -17.20 -41.44
N GLU A 171 8.28 -17.68 -40.45
CA GLU A 171 9.60 -17.22 -39.95
C GLU A 171 10.09 -15.87 -40.53
N TYR A 172 10.51 -14.88 -39.74
CA TYR A 172 11.51 -14.86 -38.66
C TYR A 172 11.16 -13.80 -37.60
#